data_AF-A0AAU6HDT0-F1
#
_entry.id   AF-A0AAU6HDT0-F1
#
_cell.length_a   1.000
_cell.length_b   1.000
_cell.length_c   1.000
_cell.angle_alpha   90.00
_cell.angle_beta   90.00
_cell.angle_gamma   90.00
#
_symmetry.space_group_name_H-M   'P 1'
#
loop_
_entity.id
_entity.type
_entity.pdbx_description
1 polymer ?
#
loop_
_entity_poly.entity_id
_entity_poly.type
_entity_poly.pdbx_seq_one_letter_code
_entity_poly.pdbx_strand_id
1 'polypeptide(L)'
;MAKRFSTTAEQAGLGDGLADRAVLDLALQLLDARPGVATLASPKVRSLRELLQDPEVESWASSLLGCLSAEQVDLLAVRLSEESSIQRTAARYHVHRDTLRARLEAAGHSQSRSLLDPGSGPHDVLFALIVKGHLPLSLLPDPLATTTVHTAA
;
A
#
# COMPACT_ATOMS: atom_id res chain seq x y z
N MET A 1 20.37 -11.67 8.80
CA MET A 1 19.43 -11.80 7.67
C MET A 1 18.92 -10.45 7.18
N ALA A 2 18.55 -9.51 8.06
CA ALA A 2 18.04 -8.17 7.71
C ALA A 2 18.89 -7.34 6.72
N LYS A 3 20.23 -7.43 6.80
CA LYS A 3 21.14 -6.66 5.92
C LYS A 3 21.03 -7.00 4.43
N ARG A 4 20.73 -8.27 4.08
CA ARG A 4 20.59 -8.69 2.67
C ARG A 4 19.24 -8.25 2.09
N PHE A 5 18.19 -8.19 2.91
CA PHE A 5 16.86 -7.74 2.50
C PHE A 5 16.82 -6.23 2.23
N SER A 6 17.54 -5.41 3.02
CA SER A 6 17.69 -3.96 2.76
C SER A 6 18.32 -3.70 1.39
N THR A 7 19.41 -4.41 1.07
CA THR A 7 20.10 -4.24 -0.22
C THR A 7 19.24 -4.61 -1.41
N THR A 8 18.44 -5.69 -1.31
CA THR A 8 17.54 -6.08 -2.41
C THR A 8 16.39 -5.08 -2.61
N ALA A 9 15.83 -4.54 -1.52
CA ALA A 9 14.79 -3.50 -1.61
C ALA A 9 15.34 -2.22 -2.26
N GLU A 10 16.52 -1.75 -1.83
CA GLU A 10 17.20 -0.61 -2.42
C GLU A 10 17.51 -0.83 -3.91
N GLN A 11 17.93 -2.03 -4.31
CA GLN A 11 18.17 -2.39 -5.72
C GLN A 11 16.90 -2.42 -6.56
N ALA A 12 15.73 -2.68 -5.95
CA ALA A 12 14.43 -2.56 -6.61
C ALA A 12 13.91 -1.11 -6.64
N GLY A 13 14.69 -0.14 -6.14
CA GLY A 13 14.30 1.27 -6.01
C GLY A 13 13.32 1.54 -4.87
N LEU A 14 13.19 0.61 -3.92
CA LEU A 14 12.31 0.74 -2.76
C LEU A 14 13.08 1.36 -1.58
N GLY A 15 12.54 2.44 -1.04
CA GLY A 15 13.01 3.09 0.18
C GLY A 15 12.39 2.55 1.46
N ASP A 16 12.43 3.36 2.51
CA ASP A 16 11.85 3.07 3.83
C ASP A 16 10.43 3.62 4.04
N GLY A 17 9.85 4.22 2.99
CA GLY A 17 8.52 4.84 3.03
C GLY A 17 7.39 3.83 3.18
N LEU A 18 6.21 4.30 3.56
CA LEU A 18 5.01 3.47 3.70
C LEU A 18 4.65 2.80 2.36
N ALA A 19 4.73 3.55 1.26
CA ALA A 19 4.41 3.03 -0.06
C ALA A 19 5.42 1.96 -0.52
N ASP A 20 6.71 2.16 -0.26
CA ASP A 20 7.75 1.17 -0.54
C ASP A 20 7.52 -0.13 0.24
N ARG A 21 7.17 -0.02 1.52
CA ARG A 21 6.85 -1.16 2.38
C ARG A 21 5.58 -1.87 1.94
N ALA A 22 4.56 -1.14 1.48
CA ALA A 22 3.34 -1.73 0.95
C ALA A 22 3.60 -2.51 -0.34
N VAL A 23 4.42 -1.98 -1.25
CA VAL A 23 4.84 -2.68 -2.47
C VAL A 23 5.68 -3.92 -2.15
N LEU A 24 6.59 -3.81 -1.17
CA LEU A 24 7.39 -4.95 -0.71
C LEU A 24 6.53 -6.04 -0.07
N ASP A 25 5.59 -5.67 0.81
CA ASP A 25 4.65 -6.59 1.46
C ASP A 25 3.80 -7.33 0.41
N LEU A 26 3.27 -6.62 -0.59
CA LEU A 26 2.56 -7.23 -1.72
C LEU A 26 3.45 -8.24 -2.48
N ALA A 27 4.71 -7.88 -2.77
CA ALA A 27 5.64 -8.77 -3.46
C ALA A 27 5.93 -10.04 -2.66
N LEU A 28 6.05 -9.94 -1.33
CA LEU A 28 6.23 -11.10 -0.44
C LEU A 28 4.99 -11.98 -0.40
N GLN A 29 3.79 -11.40 -0.29
CA GLN A 29 2.53 -12.15 -0.33
C GLN A 29 2.36 -12.92 -1.65
N LEU A 30 2.73 -12.30 -2.79
CA LEU A 30 2.71 -12.96 -4.10
C LEU A 30 3.74 -14.10 -4.21
N LEU A 31 4.88 -13.99 -3.52
CA LEU A 31 5.89 -15.05 -3.46
C LEU A 31 5.39 -16.25 -2.65
N ASP A 32 4.77 -16.00 -1.50
CA ASP A 32 4.20 -17.04 -0.62
C ASP A 32 2.97 -17.73 -1.26
N ALA A 33 2.20 -16.99 -2.06
CA ALA A 33 1.02 -17.50 -2.76
C ALA A 33 1.33 -18.37 -3.99
N ARG A 34 2.60 -18.65 -4.33
CA ARG A 34 2.99 -19.56 -5.41
C ARG A 34 3.29 -20.98 -4.90
N PRO A 35 2.32 -21.90 -4.85
CA PRO A 35 2.60 -23.31 -4.63
C PRO A 35 3.17 -23.93 -5.91
N GLY A 36 4.45 -24.31 -5.88
CA GLY A 36 5.06 -25.17 -6.89
C GLY A 36 5.30 -24.50 -8.24
N VAL A 37 6.56 -24.46 -8.66
CA VAL A 37 6.98 -24.03 -9.99
C VAL A 37 6.44 -24.98 -11.06
N ALA A 38 5.22 -24.74 -11.54
CA ALA A 38 4.76 -25.24 -12.82
C ALA A 38 5.22 -24.24 -13.88
N THR A 39 6.29 -24.60 -14.61
CA THR A 39 6.80 -23.90 -15.77
C THR A 39 5.73 -23.84 -16.85
N LEU A 40 4.93 -22.78 -16.87
CA LEU A 40 4.04 -22.45 -17.97
C LEU A 40 4.33 -21.00 -18.36
N ALA A 41 4.77 -20.85 -19.62
CA ALA A 41 4.98 -19.62 -20.39
C ALA A 41 5.25 -18.35 -19.57
N SER A 42 6.46 -17.77 -19.66
CA SER A 42 6.83 -16.49 -19.03
C SER A 42 5.64 -15.54 -19.01
N PRO A 43 4.95 -15.38 -17.86
CA PRO A 43 3.80 -14.51 -17.80
C PRO A 43 4.30 -13.13 -18.16
N LYS A 44 3.61 -12.45 -19.08
CA LYS A 44 3.90 -11.07 -19.43
C LYS A 44 3.98 -10.29 -18.12
N VAL A 45 5.17 -9.77 -17.81
CA VAL A 45 5.40 -9.01 -16.60
C VAL A 45 4.50 -7.78 -16.67
N ARG A 46 3.48 -7.72 -15.81
CA ARG A 46 2.57 -6.58 -15.70
C ARG A 46 3.18 -5.58 -14.73
N SER A 47 3.15 -4.30 -15.11
CA SER A 47 3.46 -3.18 -14.21
C SER A 47 2.49 -3.16 -13.03
N LEU A 48 2.89 -2.56 -11.91
CA LEU A 48 2.00 -2.37 -10.76
C LEU A 48 0.73 -1.60 -11.16
N ARG A 49 0.89 -0.62 -12.06
CA ARG A 49 -0.24 0.12 -12.65
C ARG A 49 -1.24 -0.79 -13.35
N GLU A 50 -0.77 -1.69 -14.21
CA GLU A 50 -1.64 -2.63 -14.95
C GLU A 50 -2.35 -3.60 -14.01
N LEU A 51 -1.70 -4.00 -12.91
CA LEU A 51 -2.33 -4.86 -11.89
C LEU A 51 -3.43 -4.13 -11.12
N LEU A 52 -3.20 -2.87 -10.76
CA LEU A 52 -4.19 -2.06 -10.02
C LEU A 52 -5.41 -1.65 -10.86
N GLN A 53 -5.33 -1.76 -12.19
CA GLN A 53 -6.43 -1.50 -13.12
C GLN A 53 -7.30 -2.74 -13.39
N ASP A 54 -6.99 -3.88 -12.77
CA ASP A 54 -7.77 -5.10 -12.95
C ASP A 54 -9.18 -4.96 -12.31
N PRO A 55 -10.27 -5.31 -13.02
CA PRO A 55 -11.63 -5.22 -12.47
C PRO A 55 -11.83 -5.97 -11.14
N GLU A 56 -11.09 -7.07 -10.93
CA GLU A 56 -11.14 -7.80 -9.66
C GLU A 56 -10.58 -6.96 -8.51
N VAL A 57 -9.51 -6.22 -8.77
CA VAL A 57 -8.88 -5.30 -7.80
C VAL A 57 -9.81 -4.12 -7.53
N GLU A 58 -10.52 -3.61 -8.53
CA GLU A 58 -11.52 -2.56 -8.32
C GLU A 58 -12.70 -3.03 -7.46
N SER A 59 -13.20 -4.24 -7.69
CA SER A 59 -14.27 -4.85 -6.89
C SER A 59 -13.84 -5.07 -5.44
N TRP A 60 -12.62 -5.57 -5.23
CA TRP A 60 -12.01 -5.71 -3.91
C TRP A 60 -11.90 -4.36 -3.19
N ALA A 61 -11.34 -3.35 -3.85
CA ALA A 61 -11.18 -2.01 -3.28
C ALA A 61 -12.53 -1.39 -2.89
N SER A 62 -13.55 -1.58 -3.73
CA SER A 62 -14.91 -1.10 -3.48
C SER A 62 -15.55 -1.82 -2.28
N SER A 63 -15.33 -3.13 -2.15
CA SER A 63 -15.82 -3.91 -1.00
C SER A 63 -15.12 -3.49 0.30
N LEU A 64 -13.81 -3.25 0.24
CA LEU A 64 -13.01 -2.86 1.41
C LEU A 64 -13.39 -1.45 1.91
N LEU A 65 -13.55 -0.48 1.02
CA LEU A 65 -13.91 0.89 1.37
C LEU A 65 -15.42 1.07 1.59
N GLY A 66 -16.26 0.17 1.08
CA GLY A 66 -17.72 0.24 1.21
C GLY A 66 -18.25 0.17 2.64
N CYS A 67 -17.45 -0.37 3.58
CA CYS A 67 -17.77 -0.40 5.01
C CYS A 67 -17.43 0.90 5.74
N LEU A 68 -16.80 1.86 5.08
CA LEU A 68 -16.35 3.14 5.66
C LEU A 68 -17.27 4.29 5.24
N SER A 69 -17.44 5.26 6.13
CA SER A 69 -18.04 6.55 5.77
C SER A 69 -17.08 7.38 4.92
N ALA A 70 -17.60 8.35 4.15
CA ALA A 70 -16.77 9.27 3.38
C ALA A 70 -15.76 10.02 4.27
N GLU A 71 -16.16 10.43 5.49
CA GLU A 71 -15.26 11.06 6.45
C GLU A 71 -14.10 10.13 6.87
N GLN A 72 -14.39 8.84 7.05
CA GLN A 72 -13.36 7.84 7.38
C GLN A 72 -12.41 7.61 6.20
N VAL A 73 -12.93 7.55 4.98
CA VAL A 73 -12.11 7.44 3.76
C VAL A 73 -11.17 8.64 3.62
N ASP A 74 -11.69 9.86 3.78
CA ASP A 74 -10.89 11.09 3.72
C ASP A 74 -9.82 11.12 4.81
N LEU A 75 -10.18 10.74 6.04
CA LEU A 75 -9.25 10.64 7.16
C LEU A 75 -8.09 9.68 6.88
N LEU A 76 -8.40 8.52 6.31
CA LEU A 76 -7.39 7.51 5.96
C LEU A 76 -6.51 7.99 4.79
N ALA A 77 -7.09 8.63 3.78
CA ALA A 77 -6.34 9.20 2.67
C ALA A 77 -5.32 10.24 3.15
N VAL A 78 -5.74 11.17 4.01
CA VAL A 78 -4.82 12.17 4.57
C VAL A 78 -3.75 11.49 5.43
N ARG A 79 -4.12 10.54 6.29
CA ARG A 79 -3.15 9.85 7.14
C ARG A 79 -2.09 9.11 6.34
N LEU A 80 -2.51 8.37 5.32
CA LEU A 80 -1.61 7.56 4.50
C LEU A 80 -0.72 8.46 3.62
N SER A 81 -1.21 9.62 3.20
CA SER A 81 -0.39 10.65 2.53
C SER A 81 0.69 11.25 3.44
N GLU A 82 0.49 11.22 4.75
CA GLU A 82 1.46 11.69 5.76
C GLU A 82 2.34 10.55 6.30
N GLU A 83 2.64 9.53 5.47
CA GLU A 83 3.45 8.35 5.84
C GLU A 83 2.89 7.61 7.06
N SER A 84 1.56 7.53 7.18
CA SER A 84 0.86 6.96 8.34
C SER A 84 1.13 7.68 9.68
N SER A 85 1.71 8.89 9.69
CA SER A 85 2.04 9.63 10.91
C SER A 85 0.78 10.17 11.62
N ILE A 86 0.49 9.64 12.81
CA ILE A 86 -0.62 10.10 13.66
C ILE A 86 -0.42 11.57 14.05
N GLN A 87 0.81 11.98 14.38
CA GLN A 87 1.11 13.35 14.81
C GLN A 87 0.87 14.37 13.69
N ARG A 88 1.37 14.11 12.48
CA ARG A 88 1.17 15.01 11.33
C ARG A 88 -0.30 15.08 10.92
N THR A 89 -0.97 13.93 10.90
CA THR A 89 -2.40 13.85 10.60
C THR A 89 -3.22 14.62 11.63
N ALA A 90 -2.93 14.47 12.93
CA ALA A 90 -3.64 15.17 14.00
C ALA A 90 -3.47 16.69 13.90
N ALA A 91 -2.25 17.14 13.60
CA ALA A 91 -1.97 18.56 13.36
C ALA A 91 -2.77 19.11 12.16
N ARG A 92 -2.85 18.34 11.06
CA ARG A 92 -3.60 18.71 9.85
C ARG A 92 -5.12 18.76 10.06
N TYR A 93 -5.65 17.88 10.91
CA TYR A 93 -7.07 17.87 11.29
C TYR A 93 -7.40 18.80 12.47
N HIS A 94 -6.40 19.48 13.05
CA HIS A 94 -6.57 20.31 14.25
C HIS A 94 -7.23 19.56 15.42
N VAL A 95 -6.91 18.28 15.58
CA VAL A 95 -7.43 17.43 16.67
C VAL A 95 -6.30 16.91 17.55
N HIS A 96 -6.65 16.46 18.76
CA HIS A 96 -5.69 15.78 19.61
C HIS A 96 -5.32 14.40 19.04
N ARG A 97 -4.07 13.97 19.25
CA ARG A 97 -3.55 12.66 18.81
C ARG A 97 -4.45 11.50 19.25
N ASP A 98 -4.94 11.54 20.48
CA ASP A 98 -5.73 10.44 21.03
C ASP A 98 -7.18 10.46 20.49
N THR A 99 -7.71 11.62 20.13
CA THR A 99 -8.97 11.73 19.37
C THR A 99 -8.82 11.12 17.99
N LEU A 100 -7.71 11.41 17.31
CA LEU A 100 -7.41 10.80 16.02
C LEU A 100 -7.27 9.28 16.14
N ARG A 101 -6.58 8.78 17.18
CA ARG A 101 -6.45 7.34 17.44
C ARG A 101 -7.82 6.67 17.61
N ALA A 102 -8.70 7.24 18.42
CA ALA A 102 -10.05 6.72 18.63
C ALA A 102 -10.87 6.66 17.32
N ARG A 103 -10.74 7.68 16.46
CA ARG A 103 -11.41 7.68 15.14
C ARG A 103 -10.88 6.59 14.22
N LEU A 104 -9.56 6.36 14.21
CA LEU A 104 -8.93 5.31 13.42
C LEU A 104 -9.26 3.91 13.95
N GLU A 105 -9.34 3.75 15.27
CA GLU A 105 -9.83 2.51 15.88
C GLU A 105 -11.27 2.25 15.46
N ALA A 106 -12.15 3.25 15.54
CA ALA A 106 -13.53 3.10 15.10
C ALA A 106 -13.61 2.66 13.61
N ALA A 107 -12.80 3.26 12.73
CA ALA A 107 -12.71 2.84 11.32
C ALA A 107 -12.17 1.40 11.16
N GLY A 108 -11.17 1.01 11.96
CA GLY A 108 -10.63 -0.35 11.96
C GLY A 108 -11.65 -1.40 12.42
N HIS A 109 -12.45 -1.07 13.44
CA HIS A 109 -13.55 -1.95 13.89
C HIS A 109 -14.60 -2.15 12.79
N SER A 110 -14.93 -1.10 12.02
CA SER A 110 -15.83 -1.21 10.86
C SER A 110 -15.33 -2.17 9.78
N GLN A 111 -14.01 -2.38 9.72
CA GLN A 111 -13.36 -3.27 8.75
C GLN A 111 -12.87 -4.59 9.36
N SER A 112 -13.13 -4.85 10.65
CA SER A 112 -12.58 -5.98 11.40
C SER A 112 -11.05 -6.12 11.27
N ARG A 113 -10.33 -4.99 11.18
CA ARG A 113 -8.87 -4.93 10.92
C ARG A 113 -8.22 -3.84 11.77
N SER A 114 -6.97 -4.07 12.21
CA SER A 114 -6.19 -3.01 12.84
C SER A 114 -5.65 -2.05 11.79
N LEU A 115 -6.00 -0.77 11.91
CA LEU A 115 -5.46 0.30 11.07
C LEU A 115 -4.33 1.06 11.77
N LEU A 116 -4.07 0.80 13.05
CA LEU A 116 -3.05 1.49 13.83
C LEU A 116 -1.69 0.81 13.77
N ASP A 117 -1.68 -0.52 13.61
CA ASP A 117 -0.45 -1.29 13.60
C ASP A 117 0.26 -1.19 12.24
N PRO A 118 1.59 -1.02 12.21
CA PRO A 118 2.36 -1.13 10.99
C PRO A 118 2.25 -2.58 10.48
N GLY A 119 1.59 -2.78 9.33
CA GLY A 119 1.32 -4.10 8.77
C GLY A 119 0.39 -4.06 7.55
N SER A 120 -0.15 -5.22 7.18
CA SER A 120 -0.97 -5.38 5.96
C SER A 120 -2.24 -4.53 5.95
N GLY A 121 -2.81 -4.20 7.11
CA GLY A 121 -4.03 -3.37 7.22
C GLY A 121 -3.88 -2.00 6.52
N PRO A 122 -2.94 -1.14 6.95
CA PRO A 122 -2.64 0.11 6.27
C PRO A 122 -2.21 -0.02 4.80
N HIS A 123 -1.51 -1.10 4.42
CA HIS A 123 -1.07 -1.33 3.04
C HIS A 123 -2.26 -1.63 2.11
N ASP A 124 -3.18 -2.50 2.53
CA ASP A 124 -4.40 -2.82 1.80
C ASP A 124 -5.27 -1.57 1.59
N VAL A 125 -5.41 -0.74 2.63
CA VAL A 125 -6.16 0.53 2.53
C VAL A 125 -5.46 1.49 1.57
N LEU A 126 -4.13 1.58 1.59
CA LEU A 126 -3.37 2.40 0.64
C LEU A 126 -3.66 2.00 -0.80
N PHE A 127 -3.58 0.71 -1.13
CA PHE A 127 -3.90 0.21 -2.47
C PHE A 127 -5.36 0.50 -2.86
N ALA A 128 -6.31 0.24 -1.95
CA ALA A 128 -7.73 0.49 -2.22
C ALA A 128 -8.03 1.98 -2.49
N LEU A 129 -7.43 2.89 -1.72
CA LEU A 129 -7.60 4.33 -1.93
C LEU A 129 -7.00 4.80 -3.26
N ILE A 130 -5.88 4.22 -3.68
CA ILE A 130 -5.26 4.53 -4.98
C ILE A 130 -6.12 4.01 -6.13
N VAL A 131 -6.60 2.77 -6.03
CA VAL A 131 -7.50 2.17 -7.03
C VAL A 131 -8.79 2.97 -7.18
N LYS A 132 -9.36 3.47 -6.08
CA LYS A 132 -10.56 4.32 -6.11
C LYS A 132 -10.27 5.80 -6.40
N GLY A 133 -9.01 6.18 -6.62
CA GLY A 133 -8.63 7.54 -7.00
C GLY A 133 -8.66 8.58 -5.87
N HIS A 134 -8.77 8.15 -4.61
CA HIS A 134 -8.64 9.04 -3.44
C HIS A 134 -7.19 9.44 -3.18
N LEU A 135 -6.23 8.64 -3.67
CA LEU A 135 -4.81 8.93 -3.62
C LEU A 135 -4.17 8.79 -5.00
N PRO A 136 -3.17 9.62 -5.34
CA PRO A 136 -2.52 9.54 -6.63
C PRO A 136 -1.63 8.29 -6.72
N LEU A 137 -1.68 7.60 -7.86
CA LEU A 137 -0.84 6.42 -8.15
C LEU A 137 0.67 6.72 -8.07
N SER A 138 1.08 7.99 -8.23
CA SER A 138 2.47 8.42 -8.11
C SER A 138 3.08 8.23 -6.72
N LEU A 139 2.26 7.95 -5.70
CA LEU A 139 2.74 7.58 -4.36
C LEU A 139 3.33 6.18 -4.33
N LEU A 140 2.92 5.28 -5.23
CA LEU A 140 3.47 3.92 -5.27
C LEU A 140 4.73 3.88 -6.14
N PRO A 141 5.86 3.38 -5.62
CA PRO A 141 7.00 3.08 -6.46
C PRO A 141 6.62 1.94 -7.41
N ASP A 142 6.93 2.10 -8.70
CA ASP A 142 6.81 1.02 -9.67
C ASP A 142 8.20 0.42 -9.90
N PRO A 143 8.49 -0.78 -9.37
CA PRO A 143 9.81 -1.40 -9.51
C PRO A 143 10.15 -1.76 -10.95
N LEU A 144 9.16 -1.76 -11.86
CA LEU A 144 9.38 -2.00 -13.28
C LEU A 144 9.59 -0.68 -14.05
N ALA A 145 9.26 0.47 -13.48
CA ALA A 145 9.55 1.79 -14.06
C ALA A 145 11.02 2.20 -13.92
N THR A 146 11.74 1.66 -12.93
CA THR A 146 13.18 1.93 -12.69
C THR A 146 14.11 1.13 -13.60
N THR A 147 13.59 0.24 -14.45
CA THR A 147 14.43 -0.55 -15.39
C THR A 147 14.73 0.25 -16.68
N THR A 148 15.18 1.49 -16.53
CA THR A 148 15.88 2.23 -17.60
C THR A 148 17.36 2.35 -17.23
N VAL A 149 18.12 1.36 -17.73
CA VAL A 149 19.52 1.45 -18.16
C VAL A 149 20.57 1.83 -17.09
N HIS A 150 21.30 0.83 -16.60
CA HIS A 150 22.76 0.94 -16.52
C HIS A 150 23.39 -0.26 -17.23
N THR A 151 23.34 -0.23 -18.56
CA THR A 151 24.32 -0.92 -19.40
C THR A 151 25.32 0.14 -19.86
N ALA A 152 26.45 0.22 -19.17
CA ALA A 152 27.68 0.85 -19.64
C ALA A 152 28.78 -0.18 -19.32
N ALA A 153 29.15 -0.98 -20.32
CA ALA A 153 30.26 -0.74 -21.25
C ALA A 153 31.60 -1.14 -20.62
#